data_AF-A0A1Y3TLW8-F1
#
_entry.id   AF-A0A1Y3TLW8-F1
#
_cell.length_a   1.000
_cell.length_b   1.000
_cell.length_c   1.000
_cell.angle_alpha   90.00
_cell.angle_beta   90.00
_cell.angle_gamma   90.00
#
_symmetry.space_group_name_H-M   'P 1'
#
loop_
_entity.id
_entity.type
_entity.pdbx_description
1 polymer ?
#
loop_
_entity_poly.entity_id
_entity_poly.type
_entity_poly.pdbx_seq_one_letter_code
_entity_poly.pdbx_strand_id
1 'polypeptide(L)'
;MKRICFGTFIKVLLLCKDPLQDVKQHKFGQTLISSVNELHGQYVDETTISNYARCERSLASEITTATASANRDYVVDYFEKKIVPQLDIETLKKGICAFKDIIRNDDIEDPLFKNPDVTREQWLRKLVFVPSEVLADLFLIAGKVENHYGKESVAYIDRAYIDSFASDASSITFNARVIAPDVILTKTLQEKYFCRAFMPVVDGNLQIKGHNHIKAFRYRIESNRFDYTWLRKLLNANIGRYVFNRAEIEKYLKDDVESLGMEAAQYVRAHATGNELGEMLIYAFLEEVLKAPKLMSAIELSTEHRCSGIHFLTIPGSNTTYELVYGASNLQGNLERAVDQAFEVIEKLRSDRLSGMELVNSAEFNKSIDITTAHLIKKIVIPEDGGDSGAGTAYGVFLGYTLDLNPEDFSRDEYTNAVVKRIEQDIEKALVRVQERIADLKMGADSFYIYVLPFNDADNDRSSIMTELIGGTA
;
A
#
# COMPACT_ATOMS: atom_id res chain seq x y z
N MET A 1 30.56 20.72 26.78
CA MET A 1 30.22 20.19 25.42
C MET A 1 28.72 19.91 25.39
N LYS A 2 28.01 20.14 24.28
CA LYS A 2 26.54 19.90 24.25
C LYS A 2 26.28 18.40 24.01
N ARG A 3 25.26 17.83 24.64
CA ARG A 3 24.91 16.40 24.54
C ARG A 3 23.39 16.24 24.43
N ILE A 4 22.93 15.50 23.43
CA ILE A 4 21.54 15.04 23.32
C ILE A 4 21.35 13.82 24.22
N CYS A 5 20.47 13.97 25.19
CA CYS A 5 19.98 12.92 26.06
C CYS A 5 18.51 13.21 26.42
N PHE A 6 17.82 12.27 27.04
CA PHE A 6 16.40 12.45 27.39
C PHE A 6 16.17 13.74 28.21
N GLY A 7 17.07 14.08 29.12
CA GLY A 7 16.97 15.31 29.93
C GLY A 7 17.00 16.60 29.10
N THR A 8 17.93 16.72 28.16
CA THR A 8 17.94 17.87 27.23
C THR A 8 16.75 17.87 26.28
N PHE A 9 16.33 16.68 25.81
CA PHE A 9 15.18 16.51 24.95
C PHE A 9 13.89 17.01 25.60
N ILE A 10 13.58 16.50 26.79
CA ILE A 10 12.39 16.92 27.51
C ILE A 10 12.46 18.38 27.94
N LYS A 11 13.64 18.90 28.32
CA LYS A 11 13.80 20.30 28.71
C LYS A 11 13.42 21.25 27.57
N VAL A 12 13.88 20.98 26.34
CA VAL A 12 13.49 21.76 25.15
C VAL A 12 11.98 21.67 24.92
N LEU A 13 11.39 20.47 24.95
CA LEU A 13 9.95 20.30 24.71
C LEU A 13 9.08 20.95 25.77
N LEU A 14 9.47 20.92 27.05
CA LEU A 14 8.74 21.60 28.12
C LEU A 14 8.67 23.11 27.89
N LEU A 15 9.70 23.70 27.26
CA LEU A 15 9.71 25.11 26.87
C LEU A 15 8.91 25.38 25.58
N CYS A 16 8.55 24.34 24.82
CA CYS A 16 7.75 24.42 23.59
C CYS A 16 6.27 24.06 23.82
N LYS A 17 5.87 23.73 25.04
CA LYS A 17 4.47 23.40 25.35
C LYS A 17 3.52 24.54 25.02
N ASP A 18 2.36 24.19 24.50
CA ASP A 18 1.28 25.14 24.28
C ASP A 18 0.75 25.62 25.65
N PRO A 19 0.86 26.93 25.96
CA PRO A 19 0.33 27.46 27.22
C PRO A 19 -1.19 27.31 27.35
N LEU A 20 -1.93 27.12 26.25
CA LEU A 20 -3.39 26.95 26.26
C LEU A 20 -3.84 25.55 26.71
N GLN A 21 -2.95 24.54 26.63
CA GLN A 21 -3.31 23.14 26.94
C GLN A 21 -3.20 22.77 28.42
N ASP A 22 -2.64 23.66 29.26
CA ASP A 22 -2.42 23.48 30.72
C ASP A 22 -1.94 22.07 31.15
N VAL A 23 -1.09 21.44 30.33
CA VAL A 23 -0.59 20.10 30.64
C VAL A 23 0.46 20.22 31.73
N LYS A 24 0.34 19.46 32.83
CA LYS A 24 1.40 19.40 33.86
C LYS A 24 2.67 18.73 33.35
N GLN A 25 3.84 19.16 33.84
CA GLN A 25 5.14 18.61 33.43
C GLN A 25 5.21 17.07 33.56
N HIS A 26 4.72 16.52 34.67
CA HIS A 26 4.70 15.07 34.86
C HIS A 26 3.80 14.35 33.85
N LYS A 27 2.60 14.87 33.56
CA LYS A 27 1.72 14.26 32.55
C LYS A 27 2.34 14.25 31.16
N PHE A 28 3.00 15.34 30.77
CA PHE A 28 3.74 15.41 29.51
C PHE A 28 4.86 14.36 29.48
N GLY A 29 5.64 14.26 30.56
CA GLY A 29 6.69 13.26 30.72
C GLY A 29 6.20 11.81 30.69
N GLN A 30 5.10 11.51 31.38
CA GLN A 30 4.45 10.21 31.36
C GLN A 30 4.06 9.83 29.94
N THR A 31 3.42 10.77 29.21
CA THR A 31 3.00 10.57 27.82
C THR A 31 4.19 10.26 26.92
N LEU A 32 5.33 10.95 27.08
CA LEU A 32 6.55 10.64 26.32
C LEU A 32 7.05 9.22 26.59
N ILE A 33 7.17 8.81 27.85
CA ILE A 33 7.67 7.47 28.21
C ILE A 33 6.71 6.36 27.77
N SER A 34 5.40 6.59 27.85
CA SER A 34 4.37 5.65 27.41
C SER A 34 4.44 5.32 25.91
N SER A 35 5.07 6.16 25.10
CA SER A 35 5.26 5.90 23.66
C SER A 35 6.11 4.66 23.35
N VAL A 36 6.95 4.24 24.29
CA VAL A 36 7.83 3.06 24.16
C VAL A 36 7.59 2.03 25.25
N ASN A 37 7.06 2.46 26.41
CA ASN A 37 6.78 1.57 27.52
C ASN A 37 5.62 2.10 28.37
N GLU A 38 4.39 1.69 28.04
CA GLU A 38 3.17 2.12 28.72
C GLU A 38 3.18 1.78 30.22
N LEU A 39 3.69 0.60 30.57
CA LEU A 39 3.77 0.11 31.95
C LEU A 39 4.67 0.97 32.84
N HIS A 40 5.73 1.55 32.29
CA HIS A 40 6.62 2.45 33.02
C HIS A 40 6.17 3.90 33.00
N GLY A 41 5.48 4.33 31.94
CA GLY A 41 4.97 5.69 31.82
C GLY A 41 4.10 6.10 33.00
N GLN A 42 3.19 5.24 33.47
CA GLN A 42 2.30 5.51 34.61
C GLN A 42 3.01 5.76 35.95
N TYR A 43 4.25 5.30 36.11
CA TYR A 43 5.02 5.44 37.36
C TYR A 43 5.96 6.65 37.35
N VAL A 44 5.98 7.43 36.27
CA VAL A 44 6.79 8.66 36.19
C VAL A 44 6.06 9.78 36.92
N ASP A 45 6.41 10.01 38.18
CA ASP A 45 5.86 11.10 38.99
C ASP A 45 6.56 12.45 38.74
N GLU A 46 6.09 13.49 39.43
CA GLU A 46 6.61 14.86 39.30
C GLU A 46 8.07 15.02 39.71
N THR A 47 8.49 14.28 40.74
CA THR A 47 9.88 14.24 41.18
C THR A 47 10.76 13.59 40.12
N THR A 48 10.34 12.43 39.60
CA THR A 48 11.08 11.65 38.63
C THR A 48 11.27 12.44 37.34
N ILE A 49 10.21 13.04 36.80
CA ILE A 49 10.34 13.83 35.57
C ILE A 49 11.20 15.08 35.76
N SER A 50 11.17 15.70 36.94
CA SER A 50 11.99 16.86 37.26
C SER A 50 13.47 16.48 37.32
N ASN A 51 13.78 15.33 37.92
CA ASN A 51 15.14 14.80 37.98
C ASN A 51 15.66 14.43 36.58
N TYR A 52 14.81 13.86 35.72
CA TYR A 52 15.16 13.64 34.31
C TYR A 52 15.43 14.95 33.57
N ALA A 53 14.53 15.93 33.69
CA ALA A 53 14.66 17.24 33.03
C ALA A 53 15.80 18.11 33.57
N ARG A 54 16.42 17.75 34.70
CA ARG A 54 17.64 18.37 35.25
C ARG A 54 18.90 17.53 35.05
N CYS A 55 18.78 16.39 34.37
CA CYS A 55 19.87 15.43 34.20
C CYS A 55 20.46 14.94 35.54
N GLU A 56 19.66 14.94 36.62
CA GLU A 56 20.04 14.44 37.95
C GLU A 56 19.82 12.94 38.08
N ARG A 57 19.01 12.35 37.19
CA ARG A 57 18.73 10.92 37.11
C ARG A 57 18.66 10.47 35.65
N SER A 58 19.25 9.31 35.33
CA SER A 58 19.10 8.64 34.03
C SER A 58 17.77 7.89 33.93
N LEU A 59 17.31 7.64 32.70
CA LEU A 59 16.17 6.76 32.46
C LEU A 59 16.42 5.36 33.05
N ALA A 60 15.36 4.72 33.53
CA ALA A 60 15.42 3.33 33.98
C ALA A 60 15.79 2.39 32.83
N SER A 61 16.46 1.28 33.12
CA SER A 61 16.94 0.30 32.13
C SER A 61 15.82 -0.28 31.26
N GLU A 62 14.62 -0.40 31.82
CA GLU A 62 13.43 -0.89 31.13
C GLU A 62 12.95 0.10 30.06
N ILE A 63 13.13 1.40 30.32
CA ILE A 63 12.80 2.47 29.37
C ILE A 63 13.87 2.53 28.28
N THR A 64 15.16 2.48 28.63
CA THR A 64 16.25 2.53 27.64
C THR A 64 16.24 1.30 26.73
N THR A 65 15.95 0.11 27.28
CA THR A 65 15.78 -1.12 26.51
C THR A 65 14.58 -1.02 25.56
N ALA A 66 13.42 -0.58 26.07
CA ALA A 66 12.23 -0.40 25.25
C ALA A 66 12.44 0.64 24.13
N THR A 67 13.17 1.72 24.42
CA THR A 67 13.55 2.74 23.42
C THR A 67 14.45 2.16 22.34
N ALA A 68 15.42 1.30 22.72
CA ALA A 68 16.36 0.70 21.77
C ALA A 68 15.70 -0.30 20.82
N SER A 69 14.64 -0.99 21.26
CA SER A 69 13.88 -1.97 20.47
C SER A 69 12.53 -1.44 19.94
N ALA A 70 12.25 -0.14 20.09
CA ALA A 70 10.97 0.44 19.73
C ALA A 70 10.71 0.35 18.22
N ASN A 71 9.47 0.02 17.85
CA ASN A 71 9.01 0.22 16.47
C ASN A 71 8.88 1.73 16.23
N ARG A 72 9.72 2.27 15.33
CA ARG A 72 9.75 3.71 15.02
C ARG A 72 8.38 4.24 14.61
N ASP A 73 7.68 3.55 13.70
CA ASP A 73 6.42 4.03 13.14
C ASP A 73 5.33 4.10 14.20
N TYR A 74 5.31 3.14 15.13
CA TYR A 74 4.43 3.21 16.29
C TYR A 74 4.69 4.46 17.15
N VAL A 75 5.97 4.78 17.40
CA VAL A 75 6.34 5.97 18.19
C VAL A 75 5.96 7.25 17.45
N VAL A 76 6.15 7.31 16.12
CA VAL A 76 5.71 8.44 15.29
C VAL A 76 4.19 8.63 15.37
N ASP A 77 3.41 7.56 15.18
CA ASP A 77 1.95 7.57 15.31
C ASP A 77 1.51 8.04 16.69
N TYR A 78 2.17 7.57 17.74
CA TYR A 78 1.91 7.97 19.11
C TYR A 78 2.18 9.46 19.31
N PHE A 79 3.33 9.95 18.82
CA PHE A 79 3.74 11.34 18.95
C PHE A 79 2.78 12.28 18.21
N GLU A 80 2.35 11.91 17.00
CA GLU A 80 1.37 12.64 16.21
C GLU A 80 0.04 12.80 16.98
N LYS A 81 -0.43 11.73 17.61
CA LYS A 81 -1.73 11.72 18.31
C LYS A 81 -1.68 12.32 19.72
N LYS A 82 -0.54 12.21 20.41
CA LYS A 82 -0.46 12.48 21.86
C LYS A 82 0.54 13.55 22.25
N ILE A 83 1.63 13.76 21.51
CA ILE A 83 2.69 14.71 21.89
C ILE A 83 2.55 16.03 21.12
N VAL A 84 2.49 15.98 19.79
CA VAL A 84 2.39 17.17 18.93
C VAL A 84 1.21 18.08 19.32
N PRO A 85 0.01 17.56 19.66
CA PRO A 85 -1.12 18.40 20.07
C PRO A 85 -0.91 19.18 21.37
N GLN A 86 0.13 18.86 22.16
CA GLN A 86 0.45 19.53 23.43
C GLN A 86 1.54 20.62 23.26
N LEU A 87 1.99 20.87 22.03
CA LEU A 87 3.09 21.78 21.71
C LEU A 87 2.60 22.99 20.89
N ASP A 88 3.17 24.16 21.17
CA ASP A 88 2.99 25.34 20.34
C ASP A 88 3.90 25.24 19.11
N ILE A 89 3.31 25.29 17.92
CA ILE A 89 4.02 25.04 16.66
C ILE A 89 5.10 26.09 16.38
N GLU A 90 4.84 27.36 16.67
CA GLU A 90 5.83 28.43 16.43
C GLU A 90 7.01 28.35 17.40
N THR A 91 6.75 28.04 18.67
CA THR A 91 7.82 27.78 19.64
C THR A 91 8.57 26.48 19.31
N LEU A 92 7.89 25.46 18.78
CA LEU A 92 8.53 24.21 18.38
C LEU A 92 9.54 24.42 17.24
N LYS A 93 9.31 25.33 16.28
CA LYS A 93 10.32 25.69 15.26
C LYS A 93 11.62 26.18 15.90
N LYS A 94 11.53 27.01 16.93
CA LYS A 94 12.71 27.43 17.73
C LYS A 94 13.33 26.24 18.46
N GLY A 95 12.51 25.33 18.98
CA GLY A 95 12.96 24.06 19.57
C GLY A 95 13.77 23.19 18.60
N ILE A 96 13.38 23.11 17.33
CA ILE A 96 14.15 22.40 16.29
C ILE A 96 15.52 23.06 16.07
N CYS A 97 15.59 24.39 16.04
CA CYS A 97 16.87 25.11 15.99
C CYS A 97 17.74 24.84 17.22
N ALA A 98 17.13 24.78 18.41
CA ALA A 98 17.83 24.41 19.64
C ALA A 98 18.39 22.98 19.57
N PHE A 99 17.63 22.01 19.05
CA PHE A 99 18.13 20.65 18.82
C PHE A 99 19.27 20.62 17.80
N LYS A 100 19.17 21.40 16.72
CA LYS A 100 20.27 21.55 15.75
C LYS A 100 21.54 22.04 16.40
N ASP A 101 21.43 23.03 17.28
CA ASP A 101 22.59 23.57 17.97
C ASP A 101 23.18 22.59 19.00
N ILE A 102 22.34 21.81 19.69
CA ILE A 102 22.81 20.73 20.59
C ILE A 102 23.60 19.68 19.78
N ILE A 103 23.01 19.13 18.72
CA ILE A 103 23.60 18.07 17.89
C ILE A 103 24.85 18.55 17.14
N ARG A 104 24.90 19.82 16.70
CA ARG A 104 26.11 20.40 16.08
C ARG A 104 27.32 20.34 17.01
N ASN A 105 27.08 20.52 18.31
CA ASN A 105 28.11 20.57 19.35
C ASN A 105 28.20 19.26 20.15
N ASP A 106 27.56 18.20 19.65
CA ASP A 106 27.59 16.85 20.22
C ASP A 106 28.61 15.98 19.49
N ASP A 107 29.05 14.94 20.18
CA ASP A 107 29.94 13.90 19.70
C ASP A 107 29.14 12.60 19.57
N ILE A 108 28.12 12.65 18.70
CA ILE A 108 27.22 11.55 18.35
C ILE A 108 27.65 10.92 17.02
N GLU A 109 27.83 9.61 16.97
CA GLU A 109 28.30 8.95 15.74
C GLU A 109 27.28 9.02 14.60
N ASP A 110 27.80 9.06 13.37
CA ASP A 110 26.99 8.92 12.16
C ASP A 110 26.73 7.44 11.80
N PRO A 111 25.59 7.12 11.16
CA PRO A 111 24.50 8.03 10.82
C PRO A 111 23.63 8.36 12.06
N LEU A 112 23.17 9.61 12.12
CA LEU A 112 22.28 10.10 13.18
C LEU A 112 20.96 9.30 13.22
N PHE A 113 20.34 9.07 12.06
CA PHE A 113 19.15 8.22 11.92
C PHE A 113 19.43 7.06 10.97
N LYS A 114 18.83 5.90 11.22
CA LYS A 114 18.92 4.71 10.36
C LYS A 114 17.55 4.43 9.73
N ASN A 115 17.55 3.94 8.49
CA ASN A 115 16.35 3.62 7.70
C ASN A 115 15.42 4.83 7.44
N PRO A 116 15.78 5.75 6.54
CA PRO A 116 17.02 5.81 5.76
C PRO A 116 18.20 6.36 6.58
N ASP A 117 19.42 6.08 6.15
CA ASP A 117 20.61 6.63 6.78
C ASP A 117 20.69 8.15 6.56
N VAL A 118 20.67 8.91 7.66
CA VAL A 118 20.80 10.37 7.66
C VAL A 118 21.98 10.76 8.51
N THR A 119 22.97 11.38 7.89
CA THR A 119 24.15 11.92 8.59
C THR A 119 23.82 13.20 9.36
N ARG A 120 24.66 13.53 10.33
CA ARG A 120 24.60 14.75 11.13
C ARG A 120 24.61 15.99 10.24
N GLU A 121 25.47 16.02 9.23
CA GLU A 121 25.57 17.14 8.28
C GLU A 121 24.27 17.30 7.47
N GLN A 122 23.71 16.21 6.96
CA GLN A 122 22.43 16.23 6.22
C GLN A 122 21.29 16.73 7.10
N TRP A 123 21.21 16.26 8.36
CA TRP A 123 20.17 16.69 9.27
C TRP A 123 20.29 18.16 9.68
N LEU A 124 21.51 18.66 9.92
CA LEU A 124 21.74 20.08 10.24
C LEU A 124 21.31 21.01 9.09
N ARG A 125 21.45 20.57 7.84
CA ARG A 125 21.02 21.30 6.64
C ARG A 125 19.51 21.25 6.37
N LYS A 126 18.79 20.25 6.90
CA LYS A 126 17.35 20.05 6.64
C LYS A 126 16.52 21.22 7.19
N LEU A 127 15.63 21.82 6.39
CA LEU A 127 14.80 22.96 6.79
C LEU A 127 13.31 22.62 6.89
N VAL A 128 12.88 21.50 6.33
CA VAL A 128 11.48 21.06 6.30
C VAL A 128 11.35 19.78 7.12
N PHE A 129 10.38 19.74 8.04
CA PHE A 129 10.18 18.62 8.96
C PHE A 129 8.70 18.23 9.06
N VAL A 130 8.45 16.96 9.35
CA VAL A 130 7.17 16.51 9.92
C VAL A 130 7.34 16.48 11.44
N PRO A 131 6.52 17.20 12.22
CA PRO A 131 6.73 17.32 13.67
C PRO A 131 6.78 16.00 14.43
N SER A 132 5.87 15.06 14.13
CA SER A 132 5.84 13.75 14.80
C SER A 132 7.08 12.90 14.51
N GLU A 133 7.51 12.86 13.24
CA GLU A 133 8.69 12.10 12.82
C GLU A 133 9.96 12.63 13.47
N VAL A 134 10.23 13.94 13.37
CA VAL A 134 11.46 14.52 13.91
C VAL A 134 11.54 14.38 15.43
N LEU A 135 10.40 14.51 16.13
CA LEU A 135 10.37 14.38 17.57
C LEU A 135 10.54 12.94 18.04
N ALA A 136 9.90 11.97 17.37
CA ALA A 136 10.08 10.55 17.66
C ALA A 136 11.53 10.13 17.42
N ASP A 137 12.11 10.55 16.29
CA ASP A 137 13.50 10.28 15.92
C ASP A 137 14.48 10.84 16.96
N LEU A 138 14.32 12.10 17.36
CA LEU A 138 15.13 12.72 18.40
C LEU A 138 14.95 12.04 19.77
N PHE A 139 13.73 11.62 20.11
CA PHE A 139 13.45 10.89 21.35
C PHE A 139 14.17 9.54 21.39
N LEU A 140 14.10 8.77 20.30
CA LEU A 140 14.73 7.45 20.20
C LEU A 140 16.26 7.51 20.28
N ILE A 141 16.87 8.60 19.80
CA ILE A 141 18.30 8.86 20.00
C ILE A 141 18.57 9.27 21.44
N ALA A 142 17.83 10.26 21.95
CA ALA A 142 18.01 10.83 23.27
C ALA A 142 17.87 9.78 24.38
N GLY A 143 16.98 8.80 24.22
CA GLY A 143 16.77 7.73 25.19
C GLY A 143 17.87 6.66 25.22
N LYS A 144 18.81 6.66 24.27
CA LYS A 144 20.00 5.77 24.27
C LYS A 144 21.17 6.37 25.05
N VAL A 145 21.13 7.67 25.33
CA VAL A 145 22.21 8.39 26.00
C VAL A 145 21.86 8.61 27.47
N GLU A 146 22.77 8.25 28.37
CA GLU A 146 22.57 8.48 29.79
C GLU A 146 22.48 9.98 30.12
N ASN A 147 21.52 10.36 30.97
CA ASN A 147 21.23 11.77 31.21
C ASN A 147 22.39 12.53 31.86
N HIS A 148 23.23 11.86 32.64
CA HIS A 148 24.33 12.52 33.35
C HIS A 148 25.32 13.22 32.39
N TYR A 149 25.46 12.73 31.15
CA TYR A 149 26.25 13.40 30.10
C TYR A 149 25.65 14.73 29.64
N GLY A 150 24.35 14.94 29.82
CA GLY A 150 23.64 16.17 29.48
C GLY A 150 23.57 17.22 30.60
N LYS A 151 24.25 17.02 31.74
CA LYS A 151 24.13 17.92 32.90
C LYS A 151 24.63 19.34 32.63
N GLU A 152 25.77 19.48 31.96
CA GLU A 152 26.22 20.79 31.48
C GLU A 152 25.28 21.35 30.41
N SER A 153 24.69 20.46 29.61
CA SER A 153 23.85 20.85 28.48
C SER A 153 22.54 21.47 28.93
N VAL A 154 21.92 20.90 29.94
CA VAL A 154 20.61 21.34 30.42
C VAL A 154 20.66 22.67 31.17
N ALA A 155 21.84 23.05 31.69
CA ALA A 155 22.03 24.25 32.51
C ALA A 155 21.79 25.56 31.74
N TYR A 156 22.05 25.58 30.43
CA TYR A 156 21.83 26.76 29.57
C TYR A 156 20.54 26.67 28.74
N ILE A 157 19.77 25.57 28.82
CA ILE A 157 18.50 25.42 28.10
C ILE A 157 17.39 26.07 28.93
N ASP A 158 17.21 27.36 28.73
CA ASP A 158 16.14 28.15 29.30
C ASP A 158 15.29 28.84 28.22
N ARG A 159 14.36 29.70 28.64
CA ARG A 159 13.49 30.40 27.69
C ARG A 159 14.27 31.38 26.81
N ALA A 160 15.28 32.05 27.36
CA ALA A 160 16.12 32.98 26.60
C ALA A 160 16.92 32.25 25.52
N TYR A 161 17.42 31.05 25.82
CA TYR A 161 18.07 30.18 24.84
C TYR A 161 17.12 29.79 23.70
N ILE A 162 15.90 29.35 23.99
CA ILE A 162 14.91 29.03 22.94
C ILE A 162 14.56 30.27 22.11
N ASP A 163 14.31 31.40 22.76
CA ASP A 163 13.93 32.63 22.07
C ASP A 163 15.08 33.25 21.25
N SER A 164 16.34 32.91 21.54
CA SER A 164 17.50 33.33 20.74
C SER A 164 17.46 32.81 19.30
N PHE A 165 16.73 31.73 19.02
CA PHE A 165 16.58 31.14 17.68
C PHE A 165 15.42 31.72 16.86
N ALA A 166 14.81 32.83 17.29
CA ALA A 166 13.66 33.43 16.59
C ALA A 166 13.95 33.76 15.11
N SER A 167 15.17 34.22 14.78
CA SER A 167 15.57 34.49 13.40
C SER A 167 15.76 33.21 12.59
N ASP A 168 16.37 32.18 13.17
CA ASP A 168 16.66 30.93 12.46
C ASP A 168 15.38 30.12 12.24
N ALA A 169 14.45 30.19 13.20
CA ALA A 169 13.17 29.48 13.17
C ALA A 169 12.28 29.86 11.98
N SER A 170 12.44 31.06 11.40
CA SER A 170 11.67 31.46 10.21
C SER A 170 12.01 30.64 8.97
N SER A 171 13.18 29.99 8.95
CA SER A 171 13.58 29.08 7.87
C SER A 171 13.02 27.66 8.04
N ILE A 172 12.49 27.33 9.22
CA ILE A 172 11.95 26.00 9.53
C ILE A 172 10.48 25.93 9.09
N THR A 173 10.20 24.97 8.22
CA THR A 173 8.82 24.68 7.76
C THR A 173 8.37 23.34 8.31
N PHE A 174 7.12 23.28 8.77
CA PHE A 174 6.47 22.02 9.11
C PHE A 174 5.46 21.61 8.07
N ASN A 175 5.59 20.38 7.61
CA ASN A 175 4.59 19.73 6.76
C ASN A 175 3.71 18.84 7.65
N ALA A 176 2.45 18.69 7.25
CA ALA A 176 1.66 17.57 7.73
C ALA A 176 2.36 16.26 7.36
N ARG A 177 2.23 15.24 8.21
CA ARG A 177 2.69 13.91 7.86
C ARG A 177 1.89 13.46 6.63
N VAL A 178 2.57 13.36 5.49
CA VAL A 178 1.98 12.74 4.31
C VAL A 178 2.08 11.24 4.55
N ILE A 179 1.01 10.64 5.06
CA ILE A 179 0.92 9.18 5.02
C ILE A 179 0.51 8.80 3.60
N ALA A 180 1.49 8.80 2.72
CA ALA A 180 1.42 8.07 1.47
C ALA A 180 2.74 7.29 1.38
N PRO A 181 2.84 6.10 1.99
CA PRO A 181 3.83 5.19 1.46
C PRO A 181 3.47 4.99 -0.02
N ASP A 182 4.45 5.12 -0.91
CA ASP A 182 4.27 4.81 -2.35
C ASP A 182 3.69 3.40 -2.57
N VAL A 183 3.73 2.56 -1.53
CA VAL A 183 3.05 1.27 -1.44
C VAL A 183 2.30 1.18 -0.10
N ILE A 184 1.02 1.56 -0.09
CA ILE A 184 0.12 1.34 1.07
C ILE A 184 -0.20 -0.14 1.25
N LEU A 185 -0.21 -0.88 0.15
CA LEU A 185 -0.60 -2.27 0.13
C LEU A 185 0.35 -3.02 -0.79
N THR A 186 0.91 -4.14 -0.35
CA THR A 186 1.76 -4.98 -1.19
C THR A 186 0.90 -5.96 -1.98
N LYS A 187 1.32 -6.32 -3.19
CA LYS A 187 0.60 -7.32 -4.00
C LYS A 187 0.61 -8.69 -3.30
N THR A 188 -0.46 -9.48 -3.42
CA THR A 188 -0.53 -10.85 -2.89
C THR A 188 0.03 -11.90 -3.84
N LEU A 189 0.11 -11.60 -5.14
CA LEU A 189 0.49 -12.47 -6.24
C LEU A 189 1.97 -12.89 -6.15
N GLN A 190 2.22 -14.19 -6.28
CA GLN A 190 3.53 -14.73 -6.57
C GLN A 190 3.83 -14.64 -8.07
N GLU A 191 4.68 -13.69 -8.44
CA GLU A 191 5.02 -13.34 -9.84
C GLU A 191 5.90 -14.34 -10.58
N LYS A 192 6.50 -15.33 -9.89
CA LYS A 192 7.60 -16.19 -10.37
C LYS A 192 7.41 -16.74 -11.79
N TYR A 193 6.17 -17.05 -12.18
CA TYR A 193 5.85 -17.67 -13.46
C TYR A 193 5.17 -16.72 -14.45
N PHE A 194 4.90 -15.47 -14.07
CA PHE A 194 4.08 -14.54 -14.86
C PHE A 194 4.70 -14.23 -16.22
N CYS A 195 5.95 -13.74 -16.25
CA CYS A 195 6.65 -13.41 -17.50
C CYS A 195 6.99 -14.64 -18.37
N ARG A 196 6.83 -15.86 -17.82
CA ARG A 196 6.96 -17.11 -18.59
C ARG A 196 5.63 -17.57 -19.16
N ALA A 197 4.53 -17.25 -18.49
CA ALA A 197 3.18 -17.54 -18.94
C ALA A 197 2.72 -16.57 -20.03
N PHE A 198 3.05 -15.28 -19.89
CA PHE A 198 2.54 -14.23 -20.75
C PHE A 198 3.67 -13.44 -21.42
N MET A 199 3.62 -13.37 -22.74
CA MET A 199 4.52 -12.57 -23.58
C MET A 199 3.75 -11.38 -24.13
N PRO A 200 4.19 -10.13 -23.95
CA PRO A 200 3.49 -8.96 -24.45
C PRO A 200 3.49 -8.92 -25.98
N VAL A 201 2.39 -8.42 -26.56
CA VAL A 201 2.21 -8.24 -28.01
C VAL A 201 1.83 -6.80 -28.33
N VAL A 202 0.78 -6.29 -27.68
CA VAL A 202 0.30 -4.92 -27.87
C VAL A 202 0.37 -4.15 -26.55
N ASP A 203 0.81 -2.90 -26.61
CA ASP A 203 0.71 -1.92 -25.53
C ASP A 203 0.15 -0.62 -26.13
N GLY A 204 -1.12 -0.35 -25.86
CA GLY A 204 -1.87 0.74 -26.46
C GLY A 204 -2.76 1.47 -25.46
N ASN A 205 -3.43 2.52 -25.94
CA ASN A 205 -4.31 3.37 -25.15
C ASN A 205 -5.67 3.57 -25.84
N LEU A 206 -6.68 3.84 -25.04
CA LEU A 206 -8.03 4.23 -25.44
C LEU A 206 -8.11 5.75 -25.62
N GLN A 207 -9.04 6.20 -26.46
CA GLN A 207 -9.29 7.63 -26.69
C GLN A 207 -10.32 8.17 -25.68
N ILE A 208 -9.97 8.15 -24.39
CA ILE A 208 -10.82 8.59 -23.28
C ILE A 208 -10.06 9.53 -22.32
N LYS A 209 -10.78 10.20 -21.42
CA LYS A 209 -10.17 11.17 -20.49
C LYS A 209 -9.57 10.51 -19.25
N GLY A 210 -10.17 9.43 -18.76
CA GLY A 210 -9.65 8.68 -17.62
C GLY A 210 -8.34 7.97 -17.93
N HIS A 211 -7.60 7.59 -16.89
CA HIS A 211 -6.38 6.80 -17.05
C HIS A 211 -6.73 5.47 -17.72
N ASN A 212 -5.88 5.02 -18.64
CA ASN A 212 -6.22 3.83 -19.40
C ASN A 212 -5.03 3.12 -20.01
N HIS A 213 -5.27 1.86 -20.39
CA HIS A 213 -4.50 1.16 -21.40
C HIS A 213 -5.36 0.04 -22.01
N ILE A 214 -4.90 -0.47 -23.15
CA ILE A 214 -5.24 -1.80 -23.65
C ILE A 214 -3.95 -2.56 -23.92
N LYS A 215 -3.79 -3.73 -23.29
CA LYS A 215 -2.60 -4.55 -23.44
C LYS A 215 -2.98 -5.95 -23.88
N ALA A 216 -2.30 -6.45 -24.90
CA ALA A 216 -2.50 -7.81 -25.39
C ALA A 216 -1.26 -8.65 -25.12
N PHE A 217 -1.49 -9.89 -24.72
CA PHE A 217 -0.45 -10.87 -24.43
C PHE A 217 -0.70 -12.14 -25.23
N ARG A 218 0.31 -13.02 -25.27
CA ARG A 218 0.18 -14.38 -25.79
C ARG A 218 0.93 -15.37 -24.92
N TYR A 219 0.59 -16.64 -25.07
CA TYR A 219 1.35 -17.75 -24.49
C TYR A 219 2.60 -18.07 -25.31
N ARG A 220 3.44 -18.96 -24.77
CA ARG A 220 4.45 -19.65 -25.58
C ARG A 220 3.75 -20.49 -26.64
N ILE A 221 4.35 -20.58 -27.81
CA ILE A 221 3.86 -21.44 -28.90
C ILE A 221 4.76 -22.66 -28.97
N GLU A 222 4.15 -23.85 -28.94
CA GLU A 222 4.81 -25.14 -29.17
C GLU A 222 3.96 -25.95 -30.14
N SER A 223 4.58 -26.48 -31.21
CA SER A 223 3.90 -27.26 -32.25
C SER A 223 2.65 -26.56 -32.82
N ASN A 224 2.79 -25.28 -33.16
CA ASN A 224 1.73 -24.41 -33.71
C ASN A 224 0.48 -24.29 -32.82
N ARG A 225 0.64 -24.37 -31.50
CA ARG A 225 -0.44 -24.15 -30.52
C ARG A 225 0.08 -23.41 -29.31
N PHE A 226 -0.81 -22.76 -28.57
CA PHE A 226 -0.46 -22.20 -27.28
C PHE A 226 -0.17 -23.29 -26.25
N ASP A 227 0.97 -23.17 -25.57
CA ASP A 227 1.38 -24.01 -24.44
C ASP A 227 0.97 -23.36 -23.11
N TYR A 228 0.14 -24.07 -22.35
CA TYR A 228 -0.38 -23.61 -21.05
C TYR A 228 0.47 -24.06 -19.85
N THR A 229 1.64 -24.67 -20.07
CA THR A 229 2.47 -25.20 -18.98
C THR A 229 2.85 -24.14 -17.94
N TRP A 230 3.25 -22.95 -18.37
CA TRP A 230 3.60 -21.87 -17.43
C TRP A 230 2.37 -21.19 -16.82
N LEU A 231 1.27 -21.11 -17.56
CA LEU A 231 -0.01 -20.65 -17.02
C LEU A 231 -0.44 -21.54 -15.84
N ARG A 232 -0.42 -22.87 -16.01
CA ARG A 232 -0.76 -23.81 -14.95
C ARG A 232 0.14 -23.67 -13.73
N LYS A 233 1.44 -23.45 -13.93
CA LYS A 233 2.37 -23.18 -12.81
C LYS A 233 2.04 -21.87 -12.09
N LEU A 234 1.67 -20.82 -12.83
CA LEU A 234 1.24 -19.56 -12.26
C LEU A 234 -0.05 -19.72 -11.44
N LEU A 235 -1.06 -20.41 -11.98
CA LEU A 235 -2.34 -20.63 -11.31
C LEU A 235 -2.14 -21.48 -10.03
N ASN A 236 -1.38 -22.58 -10.11
CA ASN A 236 -1.07 -23.41 -8.94
C ASN A 236 -0.35 -22.63 -7.83
N ALA A 237 0.59 -21.75 -8.20
CA ALA A 237 1.30 -20.90 -7.25
C ALA A 237 0.40 -19.86 -6.56
N ASN A 238 -0.77 -19.57 -7.14
CA ASN A 238 -1.59 -18.43 -6.75
C ASN A 238 -3.03 -18.76 -6.37
N ILE A 239 -3.52 -20.00 -6.54
CA ILE A 239 -4.90 -20.36 -6.20
C ILE A 239 -5.25 -20.05 -4.74
N GLY A 240 -4.38 -20.37 -3.79
CA GLY A 240 -4.61 -20.00 -2.38
C GLY A 240 -4.56 -18.50 -2.12
N ARG A 241 -3.73 -17.77 -2.85
CA ARG A 241 -3.62 -16.30 -2.73
C ARG A 241 -4.82 -15.57 -3.36
N TYR A 242 -5.44 -16.20 -4.35
CA TYR A 242 -6.69 -15.77 -4.93
C TYR A 242 -7.85 -16.01 -3.95
N VAL A 243 -8.01 -17.25 -3.47
CA VAL A 243 -9.16 -17.68 -2.66
C VAL A 243 -9.22 -17.02 -1.29
N PHE A 244 -8.10 -16.98 -0.58
CA PHE A 244 -8.07 -16.51 0.80
C PHE A 244 -7.79 -15.02 0.90
N ASN A 245 -8.31 -14.40 1.95
CA ASN A 245 -8.00 -13.00 2.25
C ASN A 245 -6.58 -12.84 2.83
N ARG A 246 -6.05 -11.62 2.96
CA ARG A 246 -4.64 -11.42 3.36
C ARG A 246 -4.35 -11.94 4.76
N ALA A 247 -5.25 -11.71 5.72
CA ALA A 247 -5.10 -12.21 7.08
C ALA A 247 -5.06 -13.75 7.13
N GLU A 248 -5.89 -14.42 6.31
CA GLU A 248 -5.87 -15.88 6.17
C GLU A 248 -4.58 -16.36 5.50
N ILE A 249 -4.13 -15.70 4.42
CA ILE A 249 -2.86 -16.02 3.76
C ILE A 249 -1.71 -15.92 4.75
N GLU A 250 -1.63 -14.84 5.55
CA GLU A 250 -0.60 -14.68 6.58
C GLU A 250 -0.61 -15.82 7.60
N LYS A 251 -1.80 -16.26 8.01
CA LYS A 251 -1.95 -17.41 8.91
C LYS A 251 -1.41 -18.69 8.28
N TYR A 252 -1.79 -19.02 7.04
CA TYR A 252 -1.24 -20.19 6.35
C TYR A 252 0.27 -20.09 6.18
N LEU A 253 0.80 -18.92 5.80
CA LEU A 253 2.25 -18.73 5.63
C LEU A 253 3.05 -18.93 6.93
N LYS A 254 2.41 -18.72 8.08
CA LYS A 254 3.02 -18.91 9.40
C LYS A 254 2.87 -20.35 9.93
N ASP A 255 1.69 -20.94 9.74
CA ASP A 255 1.28 -22.15 10.45
C ASP A 255 1.33 -23.42 9.56
N ASP A 256 0.90 -23.33 8.30
CA ASP A 256 0.76 -24.48 7.38
C ASP A 256 0.70 -24.01 5.90
N VAL A 257 1.86 -23.68 5.33
CA VAL A 257 1.92 -23.15 3.96
C VAL A 257 1.62 -24.23 2.91
N GLU A 258 1.87 -25.49 3.27
CA GLU A 258 1.67 -26.66 2.43
C GLU A 258 0.20 -26.92 2.10
N SER A 259 -0.71 -26.66 3.04
CA SER A 259 -2.16 -26.87 2.85
C SER A 259 -2.85 -25.77 2.04
N LEU A 260 -2.26 -24.56 1.97
CA LEU A 260 -2.85 -23.37 1.35
C LEU A 260 -3.41 -23.63 -0.06
N GLY A 261 -2.62 -24.25 -0.93
CA GLY A 261 -3.03 -24.51 -2.31
C GLY A 261 -4.09 -25.60 -2.43
N MET A 262 -3.98 -26.66 -1.61
CA MET A 262 -4.90 -27.79 -1.63
C MET A 262 -6.29 -27.38 -1.13
N GLU A 263 -6.37 -26.67 0.00
CA GLU A 263 -7.65 -26.22 0.56
C GLU A 263 -8.35 -25.20 -0.35
N ALA A 264 -7.57 -24.31 -0.98
CA ALA A 264 -8.10 -23.39 -1.98
C ALA A 264 -8.68 -24.11 -3.20
N ALA A 265 -7.98 -25.13 -3.71
CA ALA A 265 -8.48 -25.96 -4.82
C ALA A 265 -9.77 -26.69 -4.46
N GLN A 266 -9.86 -27.24 -3.25
CA GLN A 266 -11.09 -27.87 -2.75
C GLN A 266 -12.24 -26.86 -2.62
N TYR A 267 -11.95 -25.65 -2.12
CA TYR A 267 -12.93 -24.59 -1.99
C TYR A 267 -13.49 -24.18 -3.35
N VAL A 268 -12.63 -23.92 -4.34
CA VAL A 268 -13.05 -23.57 -5.71
C VAL A 268 -13.88 -24.69 -6.32
N ARG A 269 -13.47 -25.96 -6.15
CA ARG A 269 -14.23 -27.11 -6.65
C ARG A 269 -15.65 -27.17 -6.10
N ALA A 270 -15.85 -26.81 -4.83
CA ALA A 270 -17.16 -26.82 -4.19
C ALA A 270 -18.05 -25.61 -4.55
N HIS A 271 -17.46 -24.50 -4.99
CA HIS A 271 -18.15 -23.22 -5.17
C HIS A 271 -18.02 -22.61 -6.57
N ALA A 272 -17.54 -23.38 -7.56
CA ALA A 272 -17.33 -22.90 -8.91
C ALA A 272 -18.63 -22.38 -9.56
N THR A 273 -18.53 -21.20 -10.15
CA THR A 273 -19.53 -20.44 -10.90
C THR A 273 -19.26 -20.44 -12.40
N GLY A 274 -18.04 -20.82 -12.83
CA GLY A 274 -17.65 -20.99 -14.23
C GLY A 274 -16.80 -19.83 -14.81
N ASN A 275 -16.51 -18.78 -14.02
CA ASN A 275 -15.67 -17.65 -14.45
C ASN A 275 -14.32 -17.57 -13.73
N GLU A 276 -13.99 -18.57 -12.91
CA GLU A 276 -12.86 -18.52 -11.97
C GLU A 276 -11.53 -18.31 -12.70
N LEU A 277 -11.36 -18.91 -13.88
CA LEU A 277 -10.15 -18.70 -14.67
C LEU A 277 -10.00 -17.22 -15.06
N GLY A 278 -11.08 -16.60 -15.54
CA GLY A 278 -11.08 -15.18 -15.89
C GLY A 278 -10.79 -14.29 -14.69
N GLU A 279 -11.37 -14.63 -13.53
CA GLU A 279 -11.17 -13.90 -12.27
C GLU A 279 -9.72 -14.01 -11.75
N MET A 280 -9.14 -15.21 -11.79
CA MET A 280 -7.74 -15.43 -11.43
C MET A 280 -6.77 -14.72 -12.40
N LEU A 281 -7.12 -14.65 -13.68
CA LEU A 281 -6.31 -13.96 -14.69
C LEU A 281 -6.37 -12.45 -14.50
N ILE A 282 -7.55 -11.84 -14.35
CA ILE A 282 -7.63 -10.39 -14.09
C ILE A 282 -6.95 -10.01 -12.78
N TYR A 283 -7.09 -10.83 -11.73
CA TYR A 283 -6.31 -10.68 -10.48
C TYR A 283 -4.80 -10.60 -10.75
N ALA A 284 -4.26 -11.55 -11.53
CA ALA A 284 -2.85 -11.58 -11.84
C ALA A 284 -2.39 -10.37 -12.68
N PHE A 285 -3.17 -9.96 -13.68
CA PHE A 285 -2.84 -8.81 -14.52
C PHE A 285 -2.91 -7.48 -13.76
N LEU A 286 -3.92 -7.28 -12.91
CA LEU A 286 -4.03 -6.07 -12.10
C LEU A 286 -2.88 -5.95 -11.09
N GLU A 287 -2.51 -7.04 -10.42
CA GLU A 287 -1.39 -6.99 -9.47
C GLU A 287 -0.02 -6.90 -10.15
N GLU A 288 0.20 -7.64 -11.25
CA GLU A 288 1.52 -7.70 -11.88
C GLU A 288 1.76 -6.58 -12.89
N VAL A 289 0.77 -6.24 -13.70
CA VAL A 289 0.95 -5.27 -14.80
C VAL A 289 0.52 -3.87 -14.36
N LEU A 290 -0.66 -3.72 -13.75
CA LEU A 290 -1.12 -2.42 -13.27
C LEU A 290 -0.46 -2.01 -11.95
N LYS A 291 0.11 -2.97 -11.21
CA LYS A 291 0.61 -2.76 -9.84
C LYS A 291 -0.50 -2.25 -8.90
N ALA A 292 -1.71 -2.77 -9.09
CA ALA A 292 -2.86 -2.53 -8.21
C ALA A 292 -3.08 -3.76 -7.29
N PRO A 293 -2.59 -3.74 -6.05
CA PRO A 293 -2.80 -4.83 -5.09
C PRO A 293 -4.27 -5.16 -4.83
N LYS A 294 -4.57 -6.44 -4.65
CA LYS A 294 -5.88 -6.99 -4.28
C LYS A 294 -6.31 -6.45 -2.92
N LEU A 295 -7.52 -5.90 -2.87
CA LEU A 295 -8.28 -5.72 -1.63
C LEU A 295 -9.09 -6.98 -1.35
N MET A 296 -9.90 -7.39 -2.33
CA MET A 296 -10.79 -8.56 -2.23
C MET A 296 -10.86 -9.26 -3.59
N SER A 297 -10.77 -10.58 -3.62
CA SER A 297 -11.09 -11.37 -4.81
C SER A 297 -12.61 -11.50 -5.01
N ALA A 298 -13.02 -11.98 -6.19
CA ALA A 298 -14.44 -12.22 -6.47
C ALA A 298 -15.08 -13.21 -5.48
N ILE A 299 -14.30 -14.20 -5.02
CA ILE A 299 -14.77 -15.26 -4.13
C ILE A 299 -14.97 -14.77 -2.68
N GLU A 300 -14.34 -13.65 -2.33
CA GLU A 300 -14.47 -13.00 -1.01
C GLU A 300 -15.69 -12.05 -0.96
N LEU A 301 -16.28 -11.71 -2.11
CA LEU A 301 -17.41 -10.80 -2.20
C LEU A 301 -18.74 -11.52 -2.03
N SER A 302 -19.72 -10.83 -1.45
CA SER A 302 -21.09 -11.34 -1.38
C SER A 302 -21.67 -11.48 -2.79
N THR A 303 -22.67 -12.37 -2.94
CA THR A 303 -23.36 -12.60 -4.20
C THR A 303 -24.07 -11.36 -4.77
N GLU A 304 -24.33 -10.37 -3.92
CA GLU A 304 -25.00 -9.11 -4.27
C GLU A 304 -24.05 -8.10 -4.95
N HIS A 305 -22.74 -8.22 -4.72
CA HIS A 305 -21.72 -7.28 -5.21
C HIS A 305 -20.72 -7.91 -6.18
N ARG A 306 -21.22 -8.79 -7.06
CA ARG A 306 -20.40 -9.59 -7.98
C ARG A 306 -19.59 -8.73 -8.96
N CYS A 307 -18.30 -8.57 -8.67
CA CYS A 307 -17.26 -8.19 -9.63
C CYS A 307 -16.14 -9.23 -9.60
N SER A 308 -15.23 -9.18 -10.58
CA SER A 308 -14.05 -10.07 -10.65
C SER A 308 -12.93 -9.65 -9.67
N GLY A 309 -13.30 -9.17 -8.49
CA GLY A 309 -12.41 -8.62 -7.47
C GLY A 309 -12.32 -7.09 -7.44
N ILE A 310 -11.80 -6.56 -6.34
CA ILE A 310 -11.56 -5.13 -6.08
C ILE A 310 -10.09 -4.95 -5.73
N HIS A 311 -9.43 -4.02 -6.42
CA HIS A 311 -8.00 -3.71 -6.24
C HIS A 311 -7.81 -2.24 -5.89
N PHE A 312 -6.68 -1.94 -5.25
CA PHE A 312 -6.31 -0.58 -4.84
C PHE A 312 -5.12 -0.11 -5.69
N LEU A 313 -5.35 0.87 -6.55
CA LEU A 313 -4.30 1.46 -7.38
C LEU A 313 -3.83 2.77 -6.75
N THR A 314 -2.51 2.88 -6.57
CA THR A 314 -1.84 4.14 -6.28
C THR A 314 -1.23 4.66 -7.57
N ILE A 315 -1.58 5.87 -7.97
CA ILE A 315 -1.01 6.55 -9.15
C ILE A 315 0.00 7.58 -8.63
N PRO A 316 1.31 7.30 -8.74
CA PRO A 316 2.35 8.19 -8.25
C PRO A 316 2.36 9.49 -9.06
N GLY A 317 2.53 10.63 -8.38
CA GLY A 317 2.58 11.95 -9.01
C GLY A 317 2.92 13.04 -8.01
N SER A 318 2.93 14.30 -8.45
CA SER A 318 3.11 15.45 -7.54
C SER A 318 1.97 15.58 -6.53
N ASN A 319 0.77 15.14 -6.90
CA ASN A 319 -0.35 14.83 -6.01
C ASN A 319 -0.70 13.36 -6.23
N THR A 320 -0.32 12.47 -5.31
CA THR A 320 -0.69 11.05 -5.38
C THR A 320 -2.22 10.91 -5.43
N THR A 321 -2.73 10.20 -6.43
CA THR A 321 -4.16 9.89 -6.56
C THR A 321 -4.39 8.40 -6.41
N TYR A 322 -5.56 8.02 -5.91
CA TYR A 322 -5.93 6.63 -5.67
C TYR A 322 -7.14 6.23 -6.51
N GLU A 323 -7.20 4.99 -6.95
CA GLU A 323 -8.37 4.42 -7.63
C GLU A 323 -8.74 3.07 -7.02
N LEU A 324 -10.03 2.84 -6.81
CA LEU A 324 -10.59 1.51 -6.58
C LEU A 324 -10.89 0.90 -7.95
N VAL A 325 -10.15 -0.16 -8.30
CA VAL A 325 -10.27 -0.85 -9.58
C VAL A 325 -11.18 -2.06 -9.42
N TYR A 326 -12.35 -2.01 -10.05
CA TYR A 326 -13.34 -3.09 -10.04
C TYR A 326 -13.14 -4.00 -11.25
N GLY A 327 -12.96 -5.29 -11.01
CA GLY A 327 -12.70 -6.29 -12.03
C GLY A 327 -13.96 -6.68 -12.82
N ALA A 328 -13.81 -6.86 -14.13
CA ALA A 328 -14.76 -7.55 -14.99
C ALA A 328 -13.99 -8.50 -15.92
N SER A 329 -14.31 -9.78 -15.91
CA SER A 329 -13.63 -10.79 -16.72
C SER A 329 -14.61 -11.59 -17.56
N ASN A 330 -14.24 -11.85 -18.81
CA ASN A 330 -15.02 -12.68 -19.70
C ASN A 330 -14.12 -13.49 -20.63
N LEU A 331 -14.40 -14.80 -20.74
CA LEU A 331 -13.78 -15.71 -21.71
C LEU A 331 -14.88 -16.23 -22.63
N GLN A 332 -14.80 -15.91 -23.91
CA GLN A 332 -15.76 -16.33 -24.94
C GLN A 332 -15.02 -16.58 -26.25
N GLY A 333 -15.45 -17.56 -27.06
CA GLY A 333 -14.78 -17.85 -28.33
C GLY A 333 -14.61 -16.64 -29.28
N ASN A 334 -15.47 -15.62 -29.19
CA ASN A 334 -15.39 -14.41 -30.00
C ASN A 334 -15.05 -13.17 -29.14
N LEU A 335 -14.05 -12.39 -29.57
CA LEU A 335 -13.55 -11.23 -28.83
C LEU A 335 -14.56 -10.09 -28.70
N GLU A 336 -15.34 -9.78 -29.74
CA GLU A 336 -16.37 -8.72 -29.65
C GLU A 336 -17.48 -9.11 -28.66
N ARG A 337 -17.88 -10.39 -28.64
CA ARG A 337 -18.82 -10.90 -27.63
C ARG A 337 -18.23 -10.87 -26.23
N ALA A 338 -16.93 -11.15 -26.08
CA ALA A 338 -16.24 -11.03 -24.80
C ALA A 338 -16.25 -9.58 -24.30
N VAL A 339 -16.00 -8.61 -25.19
CA VAL A 339 -16.12 -7.17 -24.90
C VAL A 339 -17.54 -6.86 -24.45
N ASP A 340 -18.55 -7.22 -25.23
CA ASP A 340 -19.95 -6.89 -24.93
C ASP A 340 -20.38 -7.42 -23.56
N GLN A 341 -20.09 -8.69 -23.26
CA GLN A 341 -20.44 -9.29 -21.97
C GLN A 341 -19.66 -8.68 -20.80
N ALA A 342 -18.37 -8.35 -20.98
CA ALA A 342 -17.61 -7.67 -19.93
C ALA A 342 -18.21 -6.28 -19.65
N PHE A 343 -18.65 -5.56 -20.68
CA PHE A 343 -19.30 -4.26 -20.52
C PHE A 343 -20.72 -4.34 -19.94
N GLU A 344 -21.47 -5.43 -20.19
CA GLU A 344 -22.72 -5.70 -19.46
C GLU A 344 -22.49 -5.91 -17.96
N VAL A 345 -21.38 -6.54 -17.57
CA VAL A 345 -20.99 -6.65 -16.15
C VAL A 345 -20.68 -5.26 -15.59
N ILE A 346 -19.89 -4.44 -16.31
CA ILE A 346 -19.54 -3.08 -15.87
C ILE A 346 -20.79 -2.20 -15.72
N GLU A 347 -21.75 -2.31 -16.64
CA GLU A 347 -23.02 -1.58 -16.55
C GLU A 347 -23.78 -1.91 -15.25
N LYS A 348 -23.82 -3.18 -14.86
CA LYS A 348 -24.41 -3.61 -13.58
C LYS A 348 -23.61 -3.11 -12.37
N LEU A 349 -22.27 -3.16 -12.44
CA LEU A 349 -21.41 -2.64 -11.36
C LEU A 349 -21.62 -1.15 -11.11
N ARG A 350 -22.04 -0.38 -12.11
CA ARG A 350 -22.29 1.04 -11.95
C ARG A 350 -23.39 1.32 -10.92
N SER A 351 -24.44 0.50 -10.89
CA SER A 351 -25.53 0.64 -9.92
C SER A 351 -25.31 -0.16 -8.64
N ASP A 352 -24.69 -1.34 -8.73
CA ASP A 352 -24.79 -2.36 -7.67
C ASP A 352 -23.45 -2.67 -6.96
N ARG A 353 -22.33 -2.02 -7.37
CA ARG A 353 -21.04 -2.24 -6.69
C ARG A 353 -21.06 -1.69 -5.27
N LEU A 354 -20.24 -2.30 -4.41
CA LEU A 354 -19.82 -1.67 -3.15
C LEU A 354 -19.15 -0.33 -3.46
N SER A 355 -19.74 0.77 -3.00
CA SER A 355 -19.06 2.06 -3.00
C SER A 355 -17.79 1.98 -2.15
N GLY A 356 -16.84 2.90 -2.36
CA GLY A 356 -15.63 2.95 -1.54
C GLY A 356 -15.96 3.07 -0.04
N MET A 357 -16.99 3.86 0.30
CA MET A 357 -17.45 4.01 1.68
C MET A 357 -18.02 2.71 2.26
N GLU A 358 -18.84 1.97 1.51
CA GLU A 358 -19.38 0.69 1.96
C GLU A 358 -18.27 -0.36 2.10
N LEU A 359 -17.33 -0.39 1.14
CA LEU A 359 -16.19 -1.30 1.15
C LEU A 359 -15.34 -1.14 2.42
N VAL A 360 -14.85 0.07 2.72
CA VAL A 360 -13.94 0.26 3.87
C VAL A 360 -14.67 0.18 5.23
N ASN A 361 -16.00 0.16 5.23
CA ASN A 361 -16.81 -0.07 6.42
C ASN A 361 -17.35 -1.51 6.51
N SER A 362 -17.10 -2.37 5.52
CA SER A 362 -17.60 -3.74 5.53
C SER A 362 -16.84 -4.61 6.55
N ALA A 363 -17.52 -5.64 7.06
CA ALA A 363 -16.90 -6.55 8.01
C ALA A 363 -15.84 -7.42 7.32
N GLU A 364 -16.05 -7.74 6.05
CA GLU A 364 -15.15 -8.52 5.19
C GLU A 364 -13.84 -7.77 4.99
N PHE A 365 -13.89 -6.48 4.63
CA PHE A 365 -12.70 -5.65 4.48
C PHE A 365 -11.88 -5.57 5.77
N ASN A 366 -12.55 -5.25 6.89
CA ASN A 366 -11.89 -5.10 8.19
C ASN A 366 -11.29 -6.41 8.76
N LYS A 367 -11.73 -7.57 8.27
CA LYS A 367 -11.13 -8.88 8.60
C LYS A 367 -10.03 -9.28 7.62
N SER A 368 -10.09 -8.79 6.39
CA SER A 368 -9.20 -9.20 5.30
C SER A 368 -7.80 -8.60 5.38
N ILE A 369 -7.65 -7.42 5.99
CA ILE A 369 -6.42 -6.61 6.02
C ILE A 369 -6.05 -6.30 7.46
N ASP A 370 -4.75 -6.13 7.74
CA ASP A 370 -4.29 -5.70 9.07
C ASP A 370 -4.86 -4.31 9.44
N ILE A 371 -5.04 -4.08 10.73
CA ILE A 371 -5.72 -2.90 11.26
C ILE A 371 -5.05 -1.59 10.83
N THR A 372 -3.72 -1.58 10.69
CA THR A 372 -2.95 -0.39 10.32
C THR A 372 -3.23 -0.03 8.87
N THR A 373 -3.05 -0.98 7.96
CA THR A 373 -3.29 -0.78 6.52
C THR A 373 -4.76 -0.48 6.22
N ALA A 374 -5.69 -1.15 6.91
CA ALA A 374 -7.12 -0.90 6.77
C ALA A 374 -7.48 0.54 7.17
N HIS A 375 -6.89 1.08 8.25
CA HIS A 375 -7.09 2.47 8.66
C HIS A 375 -6.58 3.47 7.61
N LEU A 376 -5.42 3.19 7.00
CA LEU A 376 -4.84 4.07 5.97
C LEU A 376 -5.72 4.11 4.72
N ILE A 377 -6.12 2.95 4.21
CA ILE A 377 -7.04 2.87 3.06
C ILE A 377 -8.36 3.57 3.38
N LYS A 378 -8.90 3.37 4.60
CA LYS A 378 -10.14 4.05 5.01
C LYS A 378 -10.00 5.57 5.01
N LYS A 379 -8.90 6.12 5.49
CA LYS A 379 -8.64 7.58 5.49
C LYS A 379 -8.49 8.14 4.06
N ILE A 380 -7.97 7.34 3.14
CA ILE A 380 -7.85 7.72 1.73
C ILE A 380 -9.23 7.71 1.03
N VAL A 381 -10.01 6.66 1.26
CA VAL A 381 -11.31 6.48 0.61
C VAL A 381 -12.37 7.41 1.21
N ILE A 382 -12.36 7.62 2.53
CA ILE A 382 -13.27 8.53 3.25
C ILE A 382 -12.41 9.59 3.95
N PRO A 383 -12.18 10.76 3.32
CA PRO A 383 -11.42 11.82 3.98
C PRO A 383 -12.15 12.35 5.23
N GLU A 384 -11.38 12.71 6.26
CA GLU A 384 -11.86 13.06 7.60
C GLU A 384 -12.73 14.33 7.63
N ASP A 385 -12.68 15.16 6.59
CA ASP A 385 -13.47 16.39 6.44
C ASP A 385 -14.88 16.15 5.87
N GLY A 386 -15.21 14.92 5.50
CA GLY A 386 -16.50 14.57 4.89
C GLY A 386 -16.65 15.06 3.45
N GLY A 387 -15.54 15.37 2.76
CA GLY A 387 -15.51 15.70 1.34
C GLY A 387 -15.76 14.49 0.42
N ASP A 388 -15.62 14.71 -0.89
CA ASP A 388 -15.69 13.66 -1.90
C ASP A 388 -14.65 12.55 -1.64
N SER A 389 -14.95 11.30 -2.00
CA SER A 389 -14.01 10.17 -1.87
C SER A 389 -12.63 10.53 -2.42
N GLY A 390 -11.58 10.35 -1.62
CA GLY A 390 -10.20 10.60 -2.05
C GLY A 390 -9.67 9.55 -3.04
N ALA A 391 -10.44 8.48 -3.28
CA ALA A 391 -10.17 7.49 -4.32
C ALA A 391 -11.23 7.55 -5.44
N GLY A 392 -10.77 7.60 -6.70
CA GLY A 392 -11.60 7.47 -7.89
C GLY A 392 -12.10 6.04 -8.13
N THR A 393 -13.02 5.85 -9.07
CA THR A 393 -13.47 4.53 -9.55
C THR A 393 -12.79 4.22 -10.89
N ALA A 394 -12.31 2.98 -11.04
CA ALA A 394 -11.73 2.48 -12.27
C ALA A 394 -12.22 1.04 -12.55
N TYR A 395 -12.02 0.58 -13.80
CA TYR A 395 -12.43 -0.75 -14.23
C TYR A 395 -11.26 -1.54 -14.82
N GLY A 396 -11.00 -2.71 -14.24
CA GLY A 396 -10.03 -3.68 -14.75
C GLY A 396 -10.74 -4.73 -15.58
N VAL A 397 -10.41 -4.83 -16.87
CA VAL A 397 -11.16 -5.69 -17.79
C VAL A 397 -10.26 -6.78 -18.35
N PHE A 398 -10.67 -8.04 -18.23
CA PHE A 398 -9.99 -9.18 -18.86
C PHE A 398 -10.86 -9.80 -19.94
N LEU A 399 -10.29 -9.92 -21.14
CA LEU A 399 -10.95 -10.43 -22.34
C LEU A 399 -10.17 -11.63 -22.87
N GLY A 400 -10.70 -12.83 -22.67
CA GLY A 400 -10.18 -14.04 -23.28
C GLY A 400 -11.00 -14.46 -24.50
N TYR A 401 -10.32 -14.90 -25.56
CA TYR A 401 -10.99 -15.31 -26.80
C TYR A 401 -10.27 -16.43 -27.55
N THR A 402 -10.96 -17.10 -28.48
CA THR A 402 -10.34 -18.11 -29.35
C THR A 402 -9.58 -17.42 -30.47
N LEU A 403 -8.29 -17.72 -30.61
CA LEU A 403 -7.52 -17.28 -31.76
C LEU A 403 -7.95 -18.09 -32.99
N ASP A 404 -8.74 -17.45 -33.84
CA ASP A 404 -9.27 -18.05 -35.06
C ASP A 404 -8.19 -18.12 -36.16
N LEU A 405 -7.20 -18.99 -35.95
CA LEU A 405 -6.08 -19.25 -36.84
C LEU A 405 -5.85 -20.76 -36.95
N ASN A 406 -6.02 -21.33 -38.13
CA ASN A 406 -5.82 -22.77 -38.35
C ASN A 406 -4.30 -23.12 -38.33
N PRO A 407 -3.83 -23.96 -37.40
CA PRO A 407 -2.41 -24.35 -37.31
C PRO A 407 -1.85 -25.07 -38.53
N GLU A 408 -2.70 -25.73 -39.31
CA GLU A 408 -2.31 -26.53 -40.48
C GLU A 408 -1.94 -25.67 -41.69
N ASP A 409 -2.35 -24.39 -41.70
CA ASP A 409 -2.10 -23.47 -42.80
C ASP A 409 -0.66 -22.88 -42.78
N PHE A 410 0.13 -23.18 -41.74
CA PHE A 410 1.43 -22.55 -41.51
C PHE A 410 2.52 -23.57 -41.19
N SER A 411 3.74 -23.32 -41.68
CA SER A 411 4.92 -24.00 -41.14
C SER A 411 5.18 -23.58 -39.68
N ARG A 412 6.05 -24.31 -38.99
CA ARG A 412 6.46 -24.00 -37.62
C ARG A 412 7.05 -22.60 -37.47
N ASP A 413 7.83 -22.18 -38.45
CA ASP A 413 8.55 -20.90 -38.41
C ASP A 413 7.62 -19.72 -38.75
N GLU A 414 6.55 -19.95 -39.51
CA GLU A 414 5.58 -18.92 -39.92
C GLU A 414 4.48 -18.69 -38.87
N TYR A 415 4.04 -19.74 -38.17
CA TYR A 415 2.87 -19.69 -37.30
C TYR A 415 3.00 -18.62 -36.20
N THR A 416 4.18 -18.46 -35.61
CA THR A 416 4.39 -17.45 -34.56
C THR A 416 4.13 -16.02 -35.06
N ASN A 417 4.58 -15.70 -36.28
CA ASN A 417 4.36 -14.39 -36.88
C ASN A 417 2.89 -14.21 -37.26
N ALA A 418 2.23 -15.26 -37.75
CA ALA A 418 0.81 -15.24 -38.06
C ALA A 418 -0.05 -14.99 -36.81
N VAL A 419 0.29 -15.63 -35.68
CA VAL A 419 -0.36 -15.40 -34.38
C VAL A 419 -0.23 -13.95 -33.95
N VAL A 420 0.98 -13.38 -33.96
CA VAL A 420 1.21 -11.99 -33.55
C VAL A 420 0.38 -11.04 -34.41
N LYS A 421 0.45 -11.19 -35.74
CA LYS A 421 -0.31 -10.36 -36.68
C LYS A 421 -1.82 -10.48 -36.48
N ARG A 422 -2.31 -11.69 -36.22
CA ARG A 422 -3.75 -11.91 -35.95
C ARG A 422 -4.19 -11.22 -34.66
N ILE A 423 -3.40 -11.33 -33.60
CA ILE A 423 -3.67 -10.63 -32.33
C ILE A 423 -3.73 -9.12 -32.57
N GLU A 424 -2.76 -8.53 -33.27
CA GLU A 424 -2.78 -7.09 -33.59
C GLU A 424 -4.07 -6.67 -34.30
N GLN A 425 -4.50 -7.43 -35.31
CA GLN A 425 -5.75 -7.18 -36.04
C GLN A 425 -7.01 -7.32 -35.17
N ASP A 426 -7.04 -8.31 -34.29
CA ASP A 426 -8.17 -8.54 -33.39
C ASP A 426 -8.26 -7.42 -32.34
N ILE A 427 -7.12 -6.89 -31.88
CA ILE A 427 -7.08 -5.74 -30.96
C ILE A 427 -7.54 -4.45 -31.65
N GLU A 428 -7.18 -4.22 -32.90
CA GLU A 428 -7.68 -3.06 -33.66
C GLU A 428 -9.21 -3.05 -33.73
N LYS A 429 -9.83 -4.22 -33.96
CA LYS A 429 -11.30 -4.36 -33.96
C LYS A 429 -11.88 -4.19 -32.55
N ALA A 430 -11.29 -4.83 -31.55
CA ALA A 430 -11.74 -4.73 -30.17
C ALA A 430 -11.67 -3.29 -29.64
N LEU A 431 -10.65 -2.52 -30.03
CA LEU A 431 -10.51 -1.11 -29.69
C LEU A 431 -11.71 -0.29 -30.13
N VAL A 432 -12.18 -0.48 -31.37
CA VAL A 432 -13.38 0.19 -31.88
C VAL A 432 -14.58 -0.17 -31.01
N ARG A 433 -14.80 -1.47 -30.77
CA ARG A 433 -15.95 -1.94 -29.99
C ARG A 433 -15.93 -1.44 -28.55
N VAL A 434 -14.77 -1.46 -27.89
CA VAL A 434 -14.57 -0.92 -26.53
C VAL A 434 -14.92 0.56 -26.48
N GLN A 435 -14.44 1.35 -27.44
CA GLN A 435 -14.73 2.79 -27.50
C GLN A 435 -16.23 3.06 -27.68
N GLU A 436 -16.91 2.31 -28.54
CA GLU A 436 -18.37 2.37 -28.69
C GLU A 436 -19.07 2.09 -27.36
N ARG A 437 -18.73 1.00 -26.67
CA ARG A 437 -19.36 0.63 -25.39
C ARG A 437 -19.11 1.68 -24.30
N ILE A 438 -17.91 2.24 -24.19
CA ILE A 438 -17.61 3.33 -23.24
C ILE A 438 -18.43 4.58 -23.56
N ALA A 439 -18.56 4.94 -24.84
CA ALA A 439 -19.33 6.09 -25.28
C ALA A 439 -20.84 5.90 -25.00
N ASP A 440 -21.38 4.73 -25.33
CA ASP A 440 -22.79 4.36 -25.10
C ASP A 440 -23.17 4.45 -23.61
N LEU A 441 -22.28 3.94 -22.73
CA LEU A 441 -22.47 3.99 -21.28
C LEU A 441 -22.12 5.36 -20.66
N LYS A 442 -21.59 6.29 -21.46
CA LYS A 442 -21.14 7.63 -21.05
C LYS A 442 -20.05 7.60 -19.97
N MET A 443 -19.11 6.67 -20.11
CA MET A 443 -18.04 6.40 -19.13
C MET A 443 -16.67 6.98 -19.55
N GLY A 444 -16.66 7.95 -20.47
CA GLY A 444 -15.40 8.49 -21.02
C GLY A 444 -14.53 9.26 -20.00
N ALA A 445 -15.02 9.52 -18.80
CA ALA A 445 -14.26 10.10 -17.69
C ALA A 445 -13.72 9.05 -16.71
N ASP A 446 -14.24 7.82 -16.73
CA ASP A 446 -13.79 6.72 -15.89
C ASP A 446 -12.48 6.12 -16.43
N SER A 447 -11.68 5.53 -15.55
CA SER A 447 -10.43 4.88 -15.91
C SER A 447 -10.66 3.41 -16.31
N PHE A 448 -9.97 2.93 -17.35
CA PHE A 448 -10.13 1.58 -17.92
C PHE A 448 -8.79 0.90 -18.21
N TYR A 449 -8.55 -0.25 -17.59
CA TYR A 449 -7.33 -1.05 -17.74
C TYR A 449 -7.67 -2.40 -18.36
N ILE A 450 -7.46 -2.53 -19.67
CA ILE A 450 -7.95 -3.68 -20.46
C ILE A 450 -6.80 -4.64 -20.80
N TYR A 451 -7.01 -5.92 -20.54
CA TYR A 451 -6.10 -7.02 -20.84
C TYR A 451 -6.77 -8.01 -21.79
N VAL A 452 -6.09 -8.34 -22.87
CA VAL A 452 -6.59 -9.27 -23.89
C VAL A 452 -5.66 -10.45 -24.06
N LEU A 453 -6.23 -11.67 -24.07
CA LEU A 453 -5.46 -12.91 -24.12
C LEU A 453 -6.14 -13.96 -25.02
N PRO A 454 -5.50 -14.40 -26.11
CA PRO A 454 -6.02 -15.44 -26.98
C PRO A 454 -5.76 -16.85 -26.41
N PHE A 455 -6.68 -17.77 -26.69
CA PHE A 455 -6.65 -19.20 -26.38
C PHE A 455 -6.73 -20.01 -27.69
N ASN A 456 -6.34 -21.30 -27.65
CA ASN A 456 -6.54 -22.21 -28.77
C ASN A 456 -8.03 -22.45 -29.00
N ASP A 457 -8.78 -22.60 -27.92
CA ASP A 457 -10.24 -22.69 -27.88
C ASP A 457 -10.69 -22.22 -26.49
N ALA A 458 -11.14 -20.96 -26.36
CA ALA A 458 -11.42 -20.35 -25.06
C ALA A 458 -12.45 -21.12 -24.23
N ASP A 459 -13.47 -21.72 -24.87
CA ASP A 459 -14.54 -22.43 -24.16
C ASP A 459 -14.05 -23.77 -23.59
N ASN A 460 -13.31 -24.53 -24.41
CA ASN A 460 -12.76 -25.83 -24.02
C ASN A 460 -11.53 -25.70 -23.10
N ASP A 461 -10.61 -24.78 -23.42
CA ASP A 461 -9.39 -24.54 -22.66
C ASP A 461 -9.70 -24.07 -21.25
N ARG A 462 -10.72 -23.19 -21.08
CA ARG A 462 -11.18 -22.76 -19.76
C ARG A 462 -11.52 -23.95 -18.87
N SER A 463 -12.32 -24.87 -19.39
CA SER A 463 -12.79 -26.05 -18.66
C SER A 463 -11.63 -26.99 -18.35
N SER A 464 -10.76 -27.26 -19.33
CA SER A 464 -9.60 -28.13 -19.16
C SER A 464 -8.60 -27.59 -18.13
N ILE A 465 -8.24 -26.31 -18.22
CA ILE A 465 -7.30 -25.66 -17.30
C ILE A 465 -7.83 -25.67 -15.87
N MET A 466 -9.11 -25.35 -15.68
CA MET A 466 -9.72 -25.34 -14.34
C MET A 466 -9.82 -26.75 -13.75
N THR A 467 -10.25 -27.75 -14.52
CA THR A 467 -10.34 -29.14 -14.07
C THR A 467 -8.98 -29.67 -13.61
N GLU A 468 -7.90 -29.38 -14.37
CA GLU A 468 -6.54 -29.73 -13.97
C GLU A 468 -6.10 -29.00 -12.69
N LEU A 469 -6.37 -27.71 -12.59
CA LEU A 469 -5.98 -26.88 -11.44
C LEU A 469 -6.62 -27.35 -10.14
N ILE A 470 -7.91 -27.68 -10.17
CA ILE A 470 -8.67 -28.02 -8.96
C ILE A 470 -8.77 -29.52 -8.74
N GLY A 471 -8.14 -30.35 -9.58
CA GLY A 471 -8.12 -31.82 -9.46
C GLY A 471 -9.47 -32.50 -9.70
N GLY A 472 -10.29 -31.95 -10.61
CA GLY A 472 -11.52 -32.61 -11.08
C GLY A 472 -11.20 -33.77 -12.02
N THR A 473 -12.03 -34.82 -12.04
CA THR A 473 -11.97 -35.85 -13.08
C THR A 473 -12.57 -35.28 -14.36
N ALA A 474 -11.80 -35.31 -15.45
CA ALA A 474 -12.23 -34.89 -16.79
C ALA A 474 -13.41 -35.70 -17.32
#